data_AF-A5ZP83-F1
#
_entry.id   AF-A5ZP83-F1
#
_cell.length_a   1.000
_cell.length_b   1.000
_cell.length_c   1.000
_cell.angle_alpha   90.00
_cell.angle_beta   90.00
_cell.angle_gamma   90.00
#
_symmetry.space_group_name_H-M   'P 1'
#
loop_
_entity.id
_entity.type
_entity.pdbx_description
1 polymer ?
#
loop_
_entity_poly.entity_id
_entity_poly.type
_entity_poly.pdbx_seq_one_letter_code
_entity_poly.pdbx_strand_id
1 'polypeptide(L)'
;MRKQAVCKWRRKQINYASQVWLILAGAVSIEEGRAMLDKLDELKPEKAMVSPYMNHHYVEALLMCGKKDQAMDYMKYYWGGMINHGADTFWELYNPENPAESPYGSSIVNSYCHAWSCTPTYLLRKYFLK
;
A
#
# COMPACT_ATOMS: atom_id res chain seq x y z
N MET A 1 1.38 24.16 -15.22
CA MET A 1 0.77 23.02 -15.95
C MET A 1 0.33 21.97 -14.94
N ARG A 2 -0.95 21.60 -14.94
CA ARG A 2 -1.54 20.64 -13.98
C ARG A 2 -1.19 19.20 -14.39
N LYS A 3 -0.13 18.62 -13.81
CA LYS A 3 0.10 17.17 -13.87
C LYS A 3 -0.73 16.50 -12.77
N GLN A 4 -2.05 16.39 -12.98
CA GLN A 4 -2.87 15.52 -12.14
C GLN A 4 -2.68 14.08 -12.61
N ALA A 5 -1.99 13.28 -11.80
CA ALA A 5 -2.31 11.88 -11.51
C ALA A 5 -3.17 11.16 -12.57
N VAL A 6 -2.54 10.43 -13.48
CA VAL A 6 -3.21 9.78 -14.61
C VAL A 6 -4.07 8.60 -14.14
N CYS A 7 -5.27 8.53 -14.71
CA CYS A 7 -6.28 7.52 -14.51
C CYS A 7 -6.40 6.58 -15.72
N LYS A 8 -6.80 5.31 -15.50
CA LYS A 8 -7.22 4.31 -16.49
C LYS A 8 -8.36 4.81 -17.43
N TRP A 9 -7.91 5.46 -18.50
CA TRP A 9 -8.42 5.60 -19.87
C TRP A 9 -9.85 6.09 -20.20
N ARG A 10 -10.88 6.01 -19.34
CA ARG A 10 -12.23 6.55 -19.72
C ARG A 10 -12.96 7.38 -18.67
N ARG A 11 -12.66 7.25 -17.38
CA ARG A 11 -13.47 7.86 -16.30
C ARG A 11 -12.72 8.79 -15.34
N LYS A 12 -11.44 9.11 -15.57
CA LYS A 12 -10.62 9.95 -14.67
C LYS A 12 -10.64 9.54 -13.17
N GLN A 13 -10.97 8.28 -12.85
CA GLN A 13 -10.71 7.60 -11.58
C GLN A 13 -9.30 7.79 -11.00
N ILE A 14 -9.24 8.36 -9.81
CA ILE A 14 -8.05 8.40 -8.97
C ILE A 14 -8.03 7.11 -8.14
N ASN A 15 -6.88 6.43 -8.06
CA ASN A 15 -6.67 5.25 -7.22
C ASN A 15 -5.21 5.18 -6.76
N TYR A 16 -4.95 4.48 -5.66
CA TYR A 16 -3.61 4.33 -5.10
C TYR A 16 -2.63 3.69 -6.09
N ALA A 17 -3.01 2.59 -6.73
CA ALA A 17 -2.11 1.81 -7.58
C ALA A 17 -1.48 2.64 -8.71
N SER A 18 -2.27 3.43 -9.43
CA SER A 18 -1.72 4.24 -10.53
C SER A 18 -0.74 5.31 -10.05
N GLN A 19 -0.93 5.90 -8.87
CA GLN A 19 0.00 6.90 -8.35
C GLN A 19 1.28 6.24 -7.83
N VAL A 20 1.15 5.15 -7.09
CA VAL A 20 2.27 4.37 -6.56
C VAL A 20 3.17 3.92 -7.70
N TRP A 21 2.61 3.35 -8.77
CA TRP A 21 3.40 2.91 -9.92
C TRP A 21 4.07 4.06 -10.68
N LEU A 22 3.43 5.23 -10.79
CA LEU A 22 4.07 6.42 -11.39
C LEU A 22 5.28 6.88 -10.59
N ILE A 23 5.18 6.88 -9.26
CA ILE A 23 6.26 7.25 -8.35
C ILE A 23 7.40 6.24 -8.46
N LEU A 24 7.11 4.95 -8.31
CA LEU A 24 8.12 3.88 -8.36
C LEU A 24 8.80 3.76 -9.73
N ALA A 25 8.11 4.11 -10.81
CA ALA A 25 8.69 4.15 -12.15
C ALA A 25 9.62 5.35 -12.39
N GLY A 26 9.71 6.31 -11.46
CA GLY A 26 10.47 7.55 -11.64
C GLY A 26 9.86 8.48 -12.70
N ALA A 27 8.57 8.32 -13.00
CA ALA A 27 7.86 9.16 -13.98
C ALA A 27 7.58 10.58 -13.46
N VAL A 28 7.80 10.80 -12.16
CA VAL A 28 7.65 12.08 -11.45
C VAL A 28 8.85 12.32 -10.55
N SER A 29 9.13 13.59 -10.22
CA SER A 29 10.19 13.90 -9.24
C SER A 29 9.82 13.40 -7.84
N ILE A 30 10.80 13.34 -6.93
CA ILE A 30 10.58 12.98 -5.52
C ILE A 30 9.59 13.96 -4.86
N GLU A 31 9.69 15.25 -5.17
CA GLU A 31 8.81 16.30 -4.67
C GLU A 31 7.40 16.18 -5.25
N GLU A 32 7.28 15.94 -6.56
CA GLU A 32 5.99 15.67 -7.22
C GLU A 32 5.33 14.42 -6.60
N GLY A 33 6.10 13.34 -6.41
CA GLY A 33 5.63 12.10 -5.80
C GLY A 33 5.19 12.29 -4.35
N ARG A 34 5.92 13.08 -3.56
CA ARG A 34 5.54 13.42 -2.18
C ARG A 34 4.18 14.11 -2.14
N ALA A 35 3.98 15.12 -2.99
CA ALA A 35 2.71 15.84 -3.11
C ALA A 35 1.57 14.94 -3.61
N MET A 36 1.86 13.99 -4.51
CA MET A 36 0.87 13.00 -4.95
C MET A 36 0.41 12.07 -3.82
N LEU A 37 1.34 11.64 -2.95
CA LEU A 37 1.02 10.81 -1.79
C LEU A 37 0.21 11.60 -0.75
N ASP A 38 0.58 12.85 -0.45
CA ASP A 38 -0.22 13.73 0.41
C ASP A 38 -1.65 13.87 -0.12
N LYS A 39 -1.79 14.10 -1.43
CA LYS A 39 -3.10 14.23 -2.07
C LYS A 39 -3.92 12.95 -2.01
N LEU A 40 -3.29 11.78 -2.13
CA LEU A 40 -3.97 10.49 -2.01
C LEU A 40 -4.55 10.30 -0.61
N ASP A 41 -3.80 10.66 0.43
CA ASP A 41 -4.25 10.51 1.82
C ASP A 41 -5.43 11.44 2.14
N GLU A 42 -5.44 12.65 1.56
CA GLU A 42 -6.58 13.56 1.65
C GLU A 42 -7.82 13.03 0.93
N LEU A 43 -7.64 12.48 -0.28
CA LEU A 43 -8.75 12.06 -1.13
C LEU A 43 -9.40 10.76 -0.67
N LYS A 44 -8.65 9.89 0.02
CA LYS A 44 -9.06 8.54 0.43
C LYS A 44 -9.88 7.82 -0.67
N PRO A 45 -9.27 7.54 -1.84
CA PRO A 45 -9.99 6.94 -2.95
C PRO A 45 -10.79 5.69 -2.54
N GLU A 46 -12.03 5.60 -3.02
CA GLU A 46 -12.99 4.51 -2.74
C GLU A 46 -12.39 3.11 -2.93
N LYS A 47 -11.49 2.95 -3.91
CA LYS A 47 -10.75 1.71 -4.13
C LYS A 47 -9.51 1.66 -3.24
N ALA A 48 -9.70 1.10 -2.04
CA ALA A 48 -8.63 0.80 -1.10
C ALA A 48 -7.68 -0.32 -1.59
N MET A 49 -6.52 -0.43 -0.94
CA MET A 49 -5.54 -1.48 -1.16
C MET A 49 -5.78 -2.62 -0.15
N VAL A 50 -6.38 -3.71 -0.59
CA VAL A 50 -6.78 -4.82 0.31
C VAL A 50 -5.74 -5.96 0.40
N SER A 51 -4.73 -5.99 -0.47
CA SER A 51 -3.66 -6.98 -0.40
C SER A 51 -2.38 -6.39 0.18
N PRO A 52 -1.64 -7.13 1.03
CA PRO A 52 -0.32 -6.70 1.48
C PRO A 52 0.67 -6.49 0.33
N TYR A 53 0.45 -7.15 -0.82
CA TYR A 53 1.20 -6.89 -2.05
C TYR A 53 1.11 -5.43 -2.51
N MET A 54 -0.08 -4.83 -2.60
CA MET A 54 -0.19 -3.44 -3.03
C MET A 54 0.24 -2.48 -1.92
N ASN A 55 -0.05 -2.83 -0.65
CA ASN A 55 0.39 -2.05 0.51
C ASN A 55 1.92 -1.99 0.62
N HIS A 56 2.64 -3.07 0.27
CA HIS A 56 4.10 -3.07 0.16
C HIS A 56 4.62 -1.95 -0.73
N HIS A 57 4.09 -1.85 -1.95
CA HIS A 57 4.53 -0.86 -2.94
C HIS A 57 4.14 0.55 -2.52
N TYR A 58 3.00 0.73 -1.84
CA TYR A 58 2.64 2.03 -1.27
C TYR A 58 3.65 2.47 -0.20
N VAL A 59 4.03 1.57 0.71
CA VAL A 59 5.08 1.87 1.71
C VAL A 59 6.43 2.13 1.03
N GLU A 60 6.78 1.39 -0.02
CA GLU A 60 8.00 1.66 -0.78
C GLU A 60 7.98 3.04 -1.46
N ALA A 61 6.84 3.46 -2.00
CA ALA A 61 6.67 4.80 -2.57
C ALA A 61 6.82 5.90 -1.49
N LEU A 62 6.25 5.71 -0.30
CA LEU A 62 6.48 6.60 0.84
C LEU A 62 7.98 6.73 1.17
N LEU A 63 8.69 5.59 1.24
CA LEU A 63 10.11 5.55 1.54
C LEU A 63 10.96 6.21 0.45
N MET A 64 10.65 5.97 -0.83
CA MET A 64 11.29 6.61 -1.98
C MET A 64 11.11 8.14 -1.96
N CYS A 65 9.93 8.61 -1.50
CA CYS A 65 9.64 10.03 -1.33
C CYS A 65 10.17 10.64 -0.01
N GLY A 66 10.94 9.88 0.77
CA GLY A 66 11.53 10.33 2.03
C GLY A 66 10.56 10.41 3.21
N LYS A 67 9.34 9.88 3.08
CA LYS A 67 8.29 9.89 4.11
C LYS A 67 8.47 8.71 5.10
N LYS A 68 9.63 8.62 5.76
CA LYS A 68 9.99 7.47 6.62
C LYS A 68 9.05 7.27 7.82
N ASP A 69 8.66 8.33 8.50
CA ASP A 69 7.79 8.22 9.68
C ASP A 69 6.40 7.72 9.29
N GLN A 70 5.83 8.30 8.24
CA GLN A 70 4.55 7.86 7.68
C GLN A 70 4.61 6.41 7.20
N ALA A 71 5.70 5.99 6.55
CA ALA A 71 5.90 4.60 6.15
C ALA A 71 5.92 3.65 7.36
N MET A 72 6.59 4.03 8.44
CA MET A 72 6.65 3.26 9.67
C MET A 72 5.27 3.16 10.34
N ASP A 73 4.56 4.27 10.46
CA ASP A 73 3.23 4.30 11.07
C ASP A 73 2.22 3.49 10.25
N TYR A 74 2.28 3.57 8.92
CA TYR A 74 1.45 2.75 8.05
C TYR A 74 1.76 1.26 8.19
N MET A 75 3.03 0.88 8.29
CA MET A 75 3.40 -0.53 8.51
C MET A 75 2.83 -1.06 9.84
N LYS A 76 2.94 -0.27 10.92
CA LYS A 76 2.37 -0.61 12.23
C LYS A 76 0.84 -0.72 12.17
N TYR A 77 0.18 0.18 11.45
CA TYR A 77 -1.27 0.11 11.24
C TYR A 77 -1.67 -1.15 10.49
N TYR A 78 -1.11 -1.38 9.30
CA TYR A 78 -1.59 -2.42 8.39
C TYR A 78 -1.12 -3.82 8.82
N TRP A 79 0.19 -4.03 8.99
CA TRP A 79 0.71 -5.34 9.42
C TRP A 79 0.52 -5.59 10.90
N GLY A 80 0.64 -4.56 11.75
CA GLY A 80 0.28 -4.69 13.16
C GLY A 80 -1.20 -4.97 13.36
N GLY A 81 -2.07 -4.52 12.43
CA GLY A 81 -3.46 -4.94 12.37
C GLY A 81 -3.63 -6.46 12.25
N MET A 82 -2.91 -7.12 11.34
CA MET A 82 -2.94 -8.60 11.25
C MET A 82 -2.46 -9.25 12.55
N ILE A 83 -1.37 -8.75 13.13
CA ILE A 83 -0.83 -9.26 14.42
C ILE A 83 -1.87 -9.13 15.53
N ASN A 84 -2.53 -7.98 15.64
CA ASN A 84 -3.58 -7.74 16.65
C ASN A 84 -4.80 -8.65 16.47
N HIS A 85 -5.05 -9.14 15.25
CA HIS A 85 -6.08 -10.12 14.96
C HIS A 85 -5.61 -11.58 15.15
N GLY A 86 -4.43 -11.80 15.75
CA GLY A 86 -3.93 -13.13 16.08
C GLY A 86 -3.23 -13.85 14.93
N ALA A 87 -2.71 -13.11 13.94
CA ALA A 87 -1.96 -13.71 12.85
C ALA A 87 -0.59 -14.25 13.31
N ASP A 88 -0.38 -15.58 13.20
CA ASP A 88 0.94 -16.20 13.36
C ASP A 88 1.83 -16.02 12.10
N THR A 89 1.21 -15.85 10.94
CA THR A 89 1.85 -15.57 9.65
C THR A 89 1.06 -14.52 8.88
N PHE A 90 1.67 -13.83 7.93
CA PHE A 90 0.97 -12.77 7.18
C PHE A 90 0.09 -13.32 6.05
N TRP A 91 -1.12 -12.78 5.96
CA TRP A 91 -2.20 -13.29 5.11
C TRP A 91 -2.10 -12.79 3.68
N GLU A 92 -2.66 -13.53 2.72
CA GLU A 92 -2.72 -13.15 1.31
C GLU A 92 -3.50 -11.86 1.08
N LEU A 93 -4.60 -11.70 1.82
CA LEU A 93 -5.50 -10.56 1.74
C LEU A 93 -5.84 -10.12 3.16
N TYR A 94 -5.80 -8.81 3.38
CA TYR A 94 -6.20 -8.22 4.64
C TYR A 94 -6.88 -6.87 4.38
N ASN A 95 -8.19 -6.85 4.61
CA ASN A 95 -8.99 -5.63 4.62
C ASN A 95 -9.44 -5.34 6.07
N PRO A 96 -8.85 -4.33 6.75
CA PRO A 96 -9.23 -3.97 8.13
C PRO A 96 -10.71 -3.65 8.32
N GLU A 97 -11.40 -3.20 7.27
CA GLU A 97 -12.81 -2.80 7.31
C GLU A 97 -13.76 -3.97 6.97
N ASN A 98 -13.26 -4.99 6.29
CA ASN A 98 -14.05 -6.17 5.90
C ASN A 98 -13.21 -7.46 6.02
N PRO A 99 -13.18 -8.12 7.19
CA PRO A 99 -12.44 -9.36 7.39
C PRO A 99 -12.88 -10.54 6.52
N ALA A 100 -14.10 -10.48 5.95
CA ALA A 100 -14.64 -11.52 5.07
C ALA A 100 -14.29 -11.30 3.58
N GLU A 101 -13.55 -10.23 3.25
CA GLU A 101 -13.15 -9.90 1.88
C GLU A 101 -12.41 -11.09 1.23
N SER A 102 -12.85 -11.47 0.03
CA SER A 102 -12.21 -12.52 -0.74
C SER A 102 -12.48 -12.34 -2.23
N PRO A 103 -11.46 -12.40 -3.10
CA PRO A 103 -11.65 -12.44 -4.54
C PRO A 103 -12.16 -13.81 -5.01
N TYR A 104 -12.19 -14.82 -4.13
CA TYR A 104 -12.56 -16.20 -4.44
C TYR A 104 -13.99 -16.54 -4.00
N GLY A 105 -14.73 -15.57 -3.47
CA GLY A 105 -16.11 -15.74 -2.99
C GLY A 105 -16.24 -16.21 -1.54
N SER A 106 -15.15 -16.57 -0.87
CA SER A 106 -15.14 -16.92 0.56
C SER A 106 -13.75 -16.71 1.16
N SER A 107 -13.67 -16.06 2.33
CA SER A 107 -12.41 -15.87 3.04
C SER A 107 -11.77 -17.19 3.51
N ILE A 108 -12.56 -18.27 3.64
CA ILE A 108 -12.07 -19.61 4.03
C ILE A 108 -11.00 -20.14 3.06
N VAL A 109 -11.08 -19.75 1.79
CA VAL A 109 -10.12 -20.20 0.75
C VAL A 109 -8.99 -19.19 0.50
N ASN A 110 -8.94 -18.07 1.22
CA ASN A 110 -7.79 -17.19 1.18
C ASN A 110 -6.59 -17.91 1.83
N SER A 111 -5.37 -17.65 1.35
CA SER A 111 -4.18 -18.11 2.07
C SER A 111 -3.91 -17.24 3.30
N TYR A 112 -3.74 -17.88 4.46
CA TYR A 112 -3.35 -17.22 5.71
C TYR A 112 -1.84 -17.27 5.98
N CYS A 113 -1.05 -17.76 5.03
CA CYS A 113 0.41 -17.73 5.07
C CYS A 113 0.93 -17.46 3.66
N HIS A 114 1.10 -16.20 3.30
CA HIS A 114 1.42 -15.80 1.93
C HIS A 114 2.69 -14.93 1.86
N ALA A 115 3.67 -15.39 1.09
CA ALA A 115 5.02 -14.81 1.10
C ALA A 115 5.07 -13.36 0.60
N TRP A 116 4.17 -12.94 -0.30
CA TRP A 116 4.11 -11.54 -0.75
C TRP A 116 3.77 -10.54 0.37
N SER A 117 3.38 -11.04 1.55
CA SER A 117 2.94 -10.25 2.70
C SER A 117 4.04 -10.09 3.74
N CYS A 118 5.19 -10.77 3.59
CA CYS A 118 6.30 -10.68 4.54
C CYS A 118 7.27 -9.51 4.27
N THR A 119 6.90 -8.59 3.37
CA THR A 119 7.74 -7.47 2.92
C THR A 119 8.17 -6.48 4.01
N PRO A 120 7.53 -6.33 5.18
CA PRO A 120 8.13 -5.57 6.28
C PRO A 120 9.52 -6.06 6.66
N THR A 121 9.83 -7.37 6.51
CA THR A 121 11.17 -7.89 6.79
C THR A 121 12.21 -7.23 5.88
N TYR A 122 11.87 -7.03 4.60
CA TYR A 122 12.74 -6.38 3.61
C TYR A 122 12.80 -4.87 3.84
N LEU A 123 11.64 -4.22 4.00
CA LEU A 123 11.56 -2.77 4.14
C LEU A 123 12.29 -2.27 5.39
N LEU A 124 12.12 -2.95 6.54
CA LEU A 124 12.81 -2.59 7.78
C LEU A 124 14.33 -2.74 7.63
N ARG A 125 14.79 -3.86 7.07
CA ARG A 125 16.22 -4.11 6.88
C ARG A 125 16.88 -3.16 5.89
N LYS A 126 16.20 -2.83 4.79
CA LYS A 126 16.76 -1.98 3.74
C LYS A 126 16.76 -0.49 4.09
N TYR A 127 15.72 0.00 4.78
CA TYR A 127 15.51 1.44 4.94
C TYR A 127 15.73 1.97 6.37
N PHE A 128 15.78 1.10 7.38
CA PHE A 128 15.83 1.49 8.80
C PHE A 128 17.00 0.89 9.58
N LEU A 129 17.59 -0.20 9.12
CA LEU A 129 18.85 -0.70 9.68
C LEU A 129 20.04 0.01 9.01
N LYS A 130 21.11 0.21 9.78
CA LYS A 130 22.38 0.76 9.30
C LYS A 130 23.27 -0.35 8.75
#